data_AF-I3CAA5-F1
#
_entry.id   AF-I3CAA5-F1
#
_cell.length_a   1.000
_cell.length_b   1.000
_cell.length_c   1.000
_cell.angle_alpha   90.00
_cell.angle_beta   90.00
_cell.angle_gamma   90.00
#
_symmetry.space_group_name_H-M   'P 1'
#
loop_
_entity.id
_entity.type
_entity.pdbx_description
1 polymer ?
#
loop_
_entity_poly.entity_id
_entity_poly.type
_entity_poly.pdbx_seq_one_letter_code
_entity_poly.pdbx_strand_id
1 'polypeptide(L)'
;MIMEIYEQFDDSLPEKWTTVQVFEICIEAWNLALKKGVIGDKMFKDMLSRHKQGKVVNKMINYKNKHFKEFSIVDFSTTNNILQIKSQPPEEYFKNMIINSLVTIKKGKK
;
A
#
# COMPACT_ATOMS: atom_id res chain seq x y z
N MET A 1 11.16 8.61 -0.38
CA MET A 1 9.69 8.44 -0.35
C MET A 1 9.21 7.23 0.45
N ILE A 2 9.27 5.98 -0.04
CA ILE A 2 8.99 4.82 0.83
C ILE A 2 9.98 4.77 1.98
N MET A 3 11.27 5.03 1.71
CA MET A 3 12.29 5.15 2.75
C MET A 3 11.98 6.24 3.78
N GLU A 4 11.31 7.33 3.38
CA GLU A 4 10.93 8.39 4.32
C GLU A 4 9.74 7.96 5.19
N ILE A 5 8.80 7.16 4.65
CA ILE A 5 7.75 6.53 5.46
C ILE A 5 8.36 5.49 6.40
N TYR A 6 9.33 4.71 5.92
CA TYR A 6 10.08 3.76 6.74
C TYR A 6 10.76 4.49 7.92
N GLU A 7 11.60 5.48 7.65
CA GLU A 7 12.34 6.25 8.67
C GLU A 7 11.41 6.95 9.66
N GLN A 8 10.28 7.48 9.19
CA GLN A 8 9.32 8.19 10.04
C GLN A 8 8.56 7.27 11.01
N PHE A 9 8.44 5.99 10.68
CA PHE A 9 7.63 5.03 11.43
C PHE A 9 8.41 3.84 11.97
N ASP A 10 9.73 3.76 11.76
CA ASP A 10 10.60 2.65 12.20
C ASP A 10 10.42 2.37 13.70
N ASP A 11 10.49 3.43 14.53
CA ASP A 11 10.30 3.34 15.98
C ASP A 11 8.87 2.99 16.42
N SER A 12 7.89 3.12 15.53
CA SER A 12 6.48 2.80 15.78
C SER A 12 6.11 1.39 15.32
N LEU A 13 7.03 0.68 14.67
CA LEU A 13 6.83 -0.65 14.15
C LEU A 13 7.26 -1.70 15.20
N PRO A 14 6.61 -2.87 15.24
CA PRO A 14 7.00 -3.90 16.20
C PRO A 14 8.44 -4.36 15.94
N GLU A 15 9.30 -4.40 16.97
CA GLU A 15 10.71 -4.84 16.91
C GLU A 15 10.93 -6.18 16.19
N LYS A 16 9.89 -7.01 16.08
CA LYS A 16 9.94 -8.33 15.45
C LYS A 16 9.82 -8.32 13.93
N TRP A 17 9.74 -7.16 13.28
CA TRP A 17 9.52 -7.11 11.84
C TRP A 17 10.83 -7.03 11.08
N THR A 18 10.90 -7.78 9.99
CA THR A 18 12.00 -7.64 9.04
C THR A 18 11.79 -6.37 8.22
N THR A 19 12.88 -5.79 7.72
CA THR A 19 12.84 -4.62 6.82
C THR A 19 11.91 -4.86 5.61
N VAL A 20 11.85 -6.10 5.10
CA VAL A 20 10.94 -6.49 4.02
C VAL A 20 9.48 -6.34 4.43
N GLN A 21 9.11 -6.84 5.62
CA GLN A 21 7.73 -6.72 6.13
C GLN A 21 7.32 -5.27 6.35
N VAL A 22 8.28 -4.41 6.75
CA VAL A 22 8.02 -2.97 6.86
C VAL A 22 7.75 -2.36 5.49
N PHE A 23 8.56 -2.68 4.48
CA PHE A 23 8.34 -2.17 3.12
C PHE A 23 7.00 -2.62 2.53
N GLU A 24 6.62 -3.88 2.73
CA GLU A 24 5.31 -4.38 2.30
C GLU A 24 4.17 -3.54 2.87
N ILE A 25 4.24 -3.18 4.16
CA ILE A 25 3.23 -2.37 4.82
C ILE A 25 3.26 -0.90 4.41
N CYS A 26 4.45 -0.33 4.14
CA CYS A 26 4.56 1.00 3.57
C CYS A 26 3.92 1.06 2.17
N ILE A 27 4.12 0.04 1.34
CA ILE A 27 3.52 -0.07 0.00
C ILE A 27 2.02 -0.29 0.08
N GLU A 28 1.57 -1.13 1.01
CA GLU A 28 0.14 -1.36 1.22
C GLU A 28 -0.55 -0.08 1.66
N ALA A 29 0.00 0.63 2.65
CA ALA A 29 -0.48 1.94 3.08
C ALA A 29 -0.53 2.92 1.91
N TRP A 30 0.53 2.97 1.10
CA TRP A 30 0.61 3.82 -0.07
C TRP A 30 -0.54 3.59 -1.05
N ASN A 31 -0.78 2.33 -1.42
CA ASN A 31 -1.81 1.95 -2.38
C ASN A 31 -3.23 2.06 -1.78
N LEU A 32 -3.39 1.81 -0.48
CA LEU A 32 -4.65 2.02 0.23
C LEU A 32 -5.05 3.50 0.26
N ALA A 33 -4.08 4.41 0.40
CA ALA A 33 -4.32 5.85 0.35
C ALA A 33 -4.97 6.26 -0.99
N LEU A 34 -4.52 5.66 -2.09
CA LEU A 34 -5.10 5.89 -3.42
C LEU A 34 -6.49 5.25 -3.54
N LYS A 35 -6.64 4.00 -3.07
CA LYS A 35 -7.92 3.28 -3.10
C LYS A 35 -9.03 4.02 -2.36
N LYS A 36 -8.71 4.72 -1.27
CA LYS A 36 -9.67 5.53 -0.51
C LYS A 36 -10.48 6.48 -1.40
N GLY A 37 -9.82 7.12 -2.37
CA GLY A 37 -10.47 8.03 -3.32
C GLY A 37 -11.51 7.37 -4.22
N VAL A 38 -11.41 6.04 -4.41
CA VAL A 38 -12.27 5.26 -5.32
C VAL A 38 -13.36 4.50 -4.56
N ILE A 39 -13.02 3.87 -3.42
CA ILE A 39 -13.95 3.00 -2.67
C ILE A 39 -14.80 3.77 -1.64
N GLY A 40 -14.45 5.03 -1.37
CA GLY A 40 -15.13 5.88 -0.40
C GLY A 40 -14.79 5.57 1.07
N ASP A 41 -15.09 6.54 1.95
CA ASP A 41 -14.67 6.55 3.35
C ASP A 41 -15.18 5.37 4.18
N LYS A 42 -16.42 4.92 3.94
CA LYS A 42 -17.03 3.83 4.71
C LYS A 42 -16.30 2.50 4.48
N MET A 43 -16.14 2.12 3.22
CA MET A 43 -15.48 0.87 2.84
C MET A 43 -13.99 0.89 3.23
N PHE A 44 -13.36 2.05 3.12
CA PHE A 44 -11.98 2.26 3.58
C PHE A 44 -11.82 2.07 5.09
N LYS A 45 -12.72 2.64 5.91
CA LYS A 45 -12.71 2.45 7.37
C LYS A 45 -12.90 0.98 7.75
N ASP A 46 -13.82 0.29 7.07
CA ASP A 46 -14.06 -1.14 7.29
C ASP A 46 -12.81 -1.97 6.97
N MET A 47 -12.14 -1.69 5.84
CA MET A 47 -10.88 -2.35 5.47
C MET A 47 -9.78 -2.11 6.50
N LEU A 48 -9.58 -0.85 6.94
CA LEU A 48 -8.60 -0.52 7.96
C LEU A 48 -8.90 -1.20 9.31
N SER A 49 -10.17 -1.31 9.68
CA SER A 49 -10.56 -1.94 10.95
C SER A 49 -10.24 -3.44 11.01
N ARG A 50 -10.23 -4.10 9.84
CA ARG A 50 -9.92 -5.53 9.69
C ARG A 50 -8.42 -5.77 9.47
N HIS A 51 -7.66 -4.71 9.21
CA HIS A 51 -6.23 -4.80 8.98
C HIS A 51 -5.49 -5.02 10.30
N LYS A 52 -4.63 -6.04 10.36
CA LYS A 52 -3.89 -6.44 11.58
C LYS A 52 -3.13 -5.26 12.20
N GLN A 53 -2.64 -4.33 11.37
CA GLN A 53 -1.95 -3.12 11.80
C GLN A 53 -2.66 -1.82 11.41
N GLY A 54 -4.00 -1.83 11.38
CA GLY A 54 -4.81 -0.70 10.89
C GLY A 54 -4.46 0.67 11.49
N LYS A 55 -4.07 0.74 12.78
CA LYS A 55 -3.64 2.00 13.41
C LYS A 55 -2.36 2.58 12.78
N VAL A 56 -1.34 1.74 12.55
CA VAL A 56 -0.06 2.18 11.95
C VAL A 56 -0.25 2.50 10.48
N VAL A 57 -0.95 1.64 9.75
CA VAL A 57 -1.29 1.85 8.33
C VAL A 57 -2.05 3.16 8.12
N ASN A 58 -3.01 3.49 8.99
CA ASN A 58 -3.74 4.75 8.90
C ASN A 58 -2.82 5.98 9.12
N LYS A 59 -1.83 5.90 10.02
CA LYS A 59 -0.84 6.97 10.19
C LYS A 59 0.03 7.13 8.94
N MET A 60 0.49 6.03 8.35
CA MET A 60 1.27 6.04 7.11
C MET A 60 0.48 6.63 5.94
N ILE A 61 -0.80 6.29 5.81
CA ILE A 61 -1.70 6.85 4.79
C ILE A 61 -1.84 8.37 4.94
N ASN A 62 -2.09 8.84 6.16
CA ASN A 62 -2.22 10.27 6.43
C ASN A 62 -0.92 11.03 6.15
N TYR A 63 0.22 10.46 6.53
CA TYR A 63 1.54 11.02 6.22
C TYR A 63 1.75 11.09 4.71
N LYS A 64 1.51 9.99 3.98
CA LYS A 64 1.64 9.94 2.53
C LYS A 64 0.82 11.05 1.87
N ASN A 65 -0.46 11.16 2.21
CA ASN A 65 -1.37 12.12 1.58
C ASN A 65 -1.01 13.59 1.87
N LYS A 66 -0.34 13.85 2.98
CA LYS A 66 0.14 15.19 3.33
C LYS A 66 1.42 15.58 2.59
N HIS A 67 2.28 14.60 2.25
CA HIS A 67 3.65 14.88 1.83
C HIS A 67 3.96 14.52 0.37
N PHE A 68 3.16 13.68 -0.29
CA PHE A 68 3.53 13.15 -1.62
C PHE A 68 2.39 13.19 -2.65
N LYS A 69 2.78 13.31 -3.93
CA LYS A 69 1.88 13.27 -5.10
C LYS A 69 1.38 11.84 -5.40
N GLU A 70 0.30 11.74 -6.18
CA GLU A 70 -0.37 10.47 -6.48
C GLU A 70 0.29 9.66 -7.60
N PHE A 71 0.87 8.52 -7.24
CA PHE A 71 1.25 7.45 -8.16
C PHE A 71 1.06 6.11 -7.44
N SER A 72 0.82 5.00 -8.14
CA SER A 72 0.67 3.68 -7.52
C SER A 72 1.98 2.91 -7.54
N ILE A 73 2.21 2.07 -6.54
CA ILE A 73 3.40 1.21 -6.45
C ILE A 73 2.97 -0.23 -6.72
N VAL A 74 3.50 -0.83 -7.79
CA VAL A 74 3.10 -2.18 -8.23
C VAL A 74 4.05 -3.26 -7.79
N ASP A 75 5.31 -2.93 -7.60
CA ASP A 75 6.35 -3.88 -7.26
C ASP A 75 7.53 -3.16 -6.61
N PHE A 76 8.31 -3.90 -5.83
CA PHE A 76 9.56 -3.43 -5.29
C PHE A 76 10.60 -4.55 -5.30
N SER A 77 11.85 -4.17 -5.46
CA SER A 77 12.97 -5.09 -5.28
C SER A 77 14.11 -4.38 -4.57
N THR A 78 14.98 -5.17 -3.95
CA THR A 78 16.23 -4.67 -3.38
C THR A 78 17.38 -5.32 -4.14
N THR A 79 18.08 -4.55 -4.97
CA THR A 79 19.27 -5.01 -5.70
C THR A 79 20.45 -4.18 -5.24
N ASN A 80 21.53 -4.81 -4.75
CA ASN A 80 22.72 -4.12 -4.23
C ASN A 80 22.41 -3.08 -3.15
N ASN A 81 21.51 -3.38 -2.21
CA ASN A 81 21.01 -2.46 -1.17
C ASN A 81 20.31 -1.20 -1.70
N ILE A 82 19.94 -1.17 -2.99
CA ILE A 82 19.13 -0.11 -3.58
C ILE A 82 17.69 -0.61 -3.71
N LEU A 83 16.76 0.11 -3.09
CA LEU A 83 15.33 -0.10 -3.25
C LEU A 83 14.90 0.39 -4.64
N GLN A 84 14.50 -0.55 -5.49
CA GLN A 84 13.89 -0.27 -6.78
C GLN A 84 12.37 -0.32 -6.62
N ILE A 85 11.68 0.74 -7.03
CA ILE A 85 10.24 0.82 -6.98
C ILE A 85 9.72 0.85 -8.42
N LYS A 86 8.81 -0.06 -8.73
CA LYS A 86 8.05 0.00 -9.97
C LYS A 86 6.72 0.70 -9.67
N SER A 87 6.48 1.80 -10.35
CA SER A 87 5.26 2.59 -10.22
C SER A 87 4.46 2.67 -11.51
N GLN A 88 3.17 2.94 -11.42
CA GLN A 88 2.31 3.24 -12.56
C GLN A 88 1.29 4.35 -12.22
N PRO A 89 0.70 5.01 -13.23
CA PRO A 89 -0.39 5.96 -13.01
C PRO A 89 -1.55 5.30 -12.24
N PRO A 90 -2.24 6.04 -11.33
CA PRO A 90 -3.34 5.48 -10.55
C PRO A 90 -4.45 4.84 -11.40
N GLU A 91 -4.80 5.45 -12.54
CA GLU A 91 -5.82 4.95 -13.46
C GLU A 91 -5.50 3.56 -14.00
N GLU A 92 -4.26 3.34 -14.44
CA GLU A 92 -3.79 2.02 -14.92
C GLU A 92 -3.78 0.99 -13.79
N TYR A 93 -3.40 1.41 -12.57
CA TYR A 93 -3.43 0.54 -11.39
C TYR A 93 -4.82 0.04 -11.05
N PHE A 94 -5.82 0.93 -11.02
CA PHE A 94 -7.19 0.53 -10.75
C PHE A 94 -7.75 -0.36 -11.85
N LYS A 95 -7.49 -0.02 -13.12
CA LYS A 95 -7.91 -0.85 -14.26
C LYS A 95 -7.36 -2.27 -14.15
N ASN A 96 -6.06 -2.41 -13.87
CA ASN A 96 -5.40 -3.71 -13.72
C ASN A 96 -5.96 -4.49 -12.50
N MET A 97 -6.23 -3.81 -11.38
CA MET A 97 -6.83 -4.44 -10.20
C MET A 97 -8.25 -4.98 -10.46
N ILE A 98 -9.09 -4.21 -11.16
CA ILE A 98 -10.45 -4.61 -11.52
C ILE A 98 -10.41 -5.79 -12.49
N ILE A 99 -9.57 -5.74 -13.52
CA ILE A 99 -9.41 -6.84 -14.49
C ILE A 99 -8.96 -8.12 -13.78
N ASN A 100 -7.95 -8.03 -12.90
CA ASN A 100 -7.43 -9.19 -12.18
C ASN A 100 -8.47 -9.80 -11.22
N SER A 101 -9.26 -8.98 -10.54
CA SER A 101 -10.33 -9.47 -9.66
C SER A 101 -11.45 -10.16 -10.44
N LEU A 102 -11.83 -9.64 -11.61
CA LEU A 102 -12.80 -10.29 -12.52
C LEU A 102 -12.30 -11.63 -13.06
N VAL A 103 -11.02 -11.73 -13.43
CA VAL A 103 -10.39 -12.98 -13.90
C VAL A 103 -10.35 -14.03 -12.78
N THR A 104 -10.08 -13.60 -11.55
CA THR A 104 -10.00 -14.50 -10.39
C THR A 104 -11.38 -15.06 -10.01
N ILE A 105 -12.43 -14.24 -10.08
CA ILE A 105 -13.82 -14.68 -9.87
C ILE A 105 -14.24 -15.72 -10.92
N LYS A 106 -13.78 -15.60 -12.17
CA LYS A 106 -14.04 -16.61 -13.22
C LYS A 106 -13.33 -17.94 -12.94
N LYS A 107 -12.15 -17.93 -12.31
CA LYS A 107 -11.39 -19.16 -12.01
C LYS A 107 -11.90 -19.90 -10.77
N GLY A 108 -12.51 -19.21 -9.80
CA GLY A 108 -13.12 -19.82 -8.61
C GLY A 108 -14.50 -20.46 -8.84
N LYS A 109 -15.02 -20.45 -10.07
CA LYS A 109 -16.28 -21.11 -10.48
C LYS A 109 -16.07 -22.43 -11.25
N LYS A 110 -14.94 -23.11 -11.03
CA LYS A 110 -14.70 -24.47 -11.56
C LYS A 110 -14.55 -25.45 -10.42
#